data_AF-A0A1S1Z2M3-F1
#
_entry.id   AF-A0A1S1Z2M3-F1
#
_cell.length_a   1.000
_cell.length_b   1.000
_cell.length_c   1.000
_cell.angle_alpha   90.00
_cell.angle_beta   90.00
_cell.angle_gamma   90.00
#
_symmetry.space_group_name_H-M   'P 1'
#
loop_
_entity.id
_entity.type
_entity.pdbx_description
1 polymer ?
#
loop_
_entity_poly.entity_id
_entity_poly.type
_entity_poly.pdbx_seq_one_letter_code
_entity_poly.pdbx_strand_id
1 'polypeptide(L)'
;MSNELVINSTQEGSRIALMRDKGLVELHYDNDETKFQVGDIYLGVVRKVVPGLNAAFIDIGYDKDAFLHYLDLGPKVKSLLKYIKLAQGKHHKHVTEHLKQFRLEPEIDKLGKINDVLKQNQKIMVQVVKEPISTKGPRLSCELSLAGRYLVLVPFSNTVNISKKITDASERKRLLKLVNSIKPENFGVIIRTVAEGQEAPELNKDLMDLVTKWGEGVEKLKVAKPREKVIGEMNRATSMLRDILNESFDSITVDDKDMYDEIRRFIQQIAPDKTGIVKHYTGKTKLFEHTGIEKQLKTLFGQTVSLGSGGYLVIEHTEALHVIDVNSGNKSNAENNQEATAFNVNLEAATEIARQLRLRDMGGIIVIDFIDMKKAEHKQKLYQHMKQEMKADRSKHTVLPLSKFGLMQITRQRVRPELSIVTKEKCPTCNGTGKITASIAIADQVEAEVMYLLEKQNGQKLKLGVHPYLYSYFTGGFPSRRMKWFFSHFKWIKIFEDSSLALSEYKFFDHHDEEISLK
;
A
#
# COMPACT_ATOMS: atom_id res chain seq x y z
N MET A 1 21.63 -13.29 -3.46
CA MET A 1 20.33 -12.79 -2.97
C MET A 1 19.37 -12.91 -4.12
N SER A 2 18.28 -13.62 -3.89
CA SER A 2 17.24 -13.80 -4.90
C SER A 2 16.20 -12.67 -4.77
N ASN A 3 15.92 -11.94 -5.86
CA ASN A 3 14.85 -10.94 -5.90
C ASN A 3 13.76 -11.41 -6.87
N GLU A 4 12.54 -11.55 -6.37
CA GLU A 4 11.41 -12.03 -7.15
C GLU A 4 10.26 -11.02 -7.07
N LEU A 5 9.58 -10.82 -8.19
CA LEU A 5 8.34 -10.04 -8.24
C LEU A 5 7.19 -10.99 -8.52
N VAL A 6 6.16 -10.97 -7.69
CA VAL A 6 4.98 -11.82 -7.84
C VAL A 6 3.75 -10.93 -7.98
N ILE A 7 3.03 -11.06 -9.09
CA ILE A 7 1.89 -10.23 -9.42
C ILE A 7 0.66 -11.12 -9.56
N ASN A 8 -0.28 -10.94 -8.65
CA ASN A 8 -1.52 -11.69 -8.57
C ASN A 8 -2.70 -10.78 -8.91
N SER A 9 -3.41 -11.09 -9.98
CA SER A 9 -4.67 -10.43 -10.34
C SER A 9 -5.81 -10.90 -9.44
N THR A 10 -6.70 -9.98 -9.07
CA THR A 10 -7.91 -10.21 -8.27
C THR A 10 -9.10 -9.50 -8.94
N GLN A 11 -10.32 -9.73 -8.45
CA GLN A 11 -11.51 -9.04 -8.97
C GLN A 11 -11.49 -7.52 -8.71
N GLU A 12 -10.71 -7.06 -7.73
CA GLU A 12 -10.62 -5.65 -7.34
C GLU A 12 -9.38 -4.95 -7.93
N GLY A 13 -8.58 -5.66 -8.74
CA GLY A 13 -7.39 -5.15 -9.41
C GLY A 13 -6.21 -6.12 -9.34
N SER A 14 -5.06 -5.69 -8.84
CA SER A 14 -3.86 -6.54 -8.72
C SER A 14 -3.07 -6.33 -7.45
N ARG A 15 -2.41 -7.39 -6.98
CA ARG A 15 -1.51 -7.41 -5.82
C ARG A 15 -0.11 -7.69 -6.31
N ILE A 16 0.81 -6.79 -6.02
CA ILE A 16 2.22 -6.85 -6.45
C ILE A 16 3.07 -7.03 -5.20
N ALA A 17 3.73 -8.17 -5.09
CA ALA A 17 4.60 -8.53 -3.97
C ALA A 17 6.06 -8.56 -4.43
N LEU A 18 6.91 -7.79 -3.75
CA LEU A 18 8.36 -7.86 -3.90
C LEU A 18 8.92 -8.80 -2.84
N MET A 19 9.57 -9.86 -3.30
CA MET A 19 10.18 -10.89 -2.45
C MET A 19 11.69 -10.78 -2.52
N ARG A 20 12.36 -10.96 -1.39
CA ARG A 20 13.81 -11.13 -1.30
C ARG A 20 14.13 -12.35 -0.46
N ASP A 21 14.88 -13.29 -1.03
CA ASP A 21 15.25 -14.55 -0.37
C ASP A 21 14.02 -15.26 0.27
N LYS A 22 12.91 -15.29 -0.49
CA LYS A 22 11.58 -15.83 -0.10
C LYS A 22 10.84 -15.07 1.01
N GLY A 23 11.41 -14.00 1.56
CA GLY A 23 10.71 -13.09 2.47
C GLY A 23 9.99 -11.97 1.71
N LEU A 24 8.76 -11.67 2.10
CA LEU A 24 8.00 -10.54 1.57
C LEU A 24 8.62 -9.22 2.06
N VAL A 25 8.98 -8.33 1.15
CA VAL A 25 9.64 -7.05 1.49
C VAL A 25 8.70 -5.86 1.28
N GLU A 26 8.01 -5.83 0.15
CA GLU A 26 7.04 -4.78 -0.18
C GLU A 26 5.79 -5.42 -0.77
N LEU A 27 4.64 -4.81 -0.51
CA LEU A 27 3.37 -5.22 -1.05
C LEU A 27 2.61 -4.00 -1.54
N HIS A 28 2.07 -4.09 -2.74
CA HIS A 28 1.29 -3.02 -3.33
C HIS A 28 -0.02 -3.58 -3.89
N TYR A 29 -1.05 -2.79 -3.77
CA TYR A 29 -2.35 -3.02 -4.38
C TYR A 29 -2.52 -2.01 -5.50
N ASP A 30 -2.88 -2.45 -6.69
CA ASP A 30 -3.42 -1.60 -7.73
C ASP A 30 -4.92 -1.87 -7.79
N ASN A 31 -5.74 -0.92 -7.36
CA ASN A 31 -7.19 -1.09 -7.38
C ASN A 31 -7.73 -0.47 -8.67
N ASP A 32 -8.52 -1.23 -9.42
CA ASP A 32 -9.12 -0.74 -10.68
C ASP A 32 -10.08 0.44 -10.46
N GLU A 33 -10.59 0.61 -9.24
CA GLU A 33 -11.45 1.73 -8.85
C GLU A 33 -10.70 3.06 -8.65
N THR A 34 -9.41 3.03 -8.33
CA THR A 34 -8.62 4.26 -8.14
C THR A 34 -8.26 4.90 -9.46
N LYS A 35 -9.22 5.66 -10.02
CA LYS A 35 -9.05 6.40 -11.28
C LYS A 35 -7.88 7.39 -11.31
N PHE A 36 -7.28 7.75 -10.17
CA PHE A 36 -6.28 8.81 -10.04
C PHE A 36 -4.95 8.29 -9.50
N GLN A 37 -4.05 7.86 -10.39
CA GLN A 37 -2.73 7.37 -10.01
C GLN A 37 -1.72 8.52 -9.91
N VAL A 38 -0.72 8.39 -9.02
CA VAL A 38 0.40 9.34 -8.95
C VAL A 38 1.09 9.42 -10.32
N GLY A 39 1.30 10.63 -10.82
CA GLY A 39 1.92 10.91 -12.11
C GLY A 39 0.93 11.09 -13.25
N ASP A 40 -0.33 10.68 -13.11
CA ASP A 40 -1.37 10.98 -14.10
C ASP A 40 -1.54 12.50 -14.26
N ILE A 41 -1.75 12.94 -15.50
CA ILE A 41 -1.94 14.34 -15.87
C ILE A 41 -3.35 14.53 -16.43
N TYR A 42 -4.12 15.40 -15.79
CA TYR A 42 -5.51 15.71 -16.11
C TYR A 42 -5.67 17.12 -16.65
N LEU A 43 -6.67 17.33 -17.51
CA LEU A 43 -7.19 18.65 -17.83
C LEU A 43 -8.25 19.04 -16.80
N GLY A 44 -7.84 19.65 -15.69
CA GLY A 44 -8.72 20.11 -14.63
C GLY A 44 -9.35 21.47 -14.89
N VAL A 45 -10.32 21.84 -14.04
CA VAL A 45 -10.92 23.17 -14.00
C VAL A 45 -10.80 23.76 -12.61
N VAL A 46 -10.33 25.01 -12.51
CA VAL A 46 -10.26 25.73 -11.24
C VAL A 46 -11.68 25.99 -10.73
N ARG A 47 -12.11 25.25 -9.71
CA ARG A 47 -13.46 25.40 -9.13
C ARG A 47 -13.54 26.62 -8.22
N LYS A 48 -12.51 26.83 -7.40
CA LYS A 48 -12.38 28.01 -6.53
C LYS A 48 -10.92 28.29 -6.20
N VAL A 49 -10.61 29.56 -6.00
CA VAL A 49 -9.31 30.00 -5.48
C VAL A 49 -9.51 30.49 -4.06
N VAL A 50 -8.63 30.08 -3.14
CA VAL A 50 -8.74 30.36 -1.69
C VAL A 50 -7.49 31.13 -1.24
N PRO A 51 -7.56 32.47 -1.18
CA PRO A 51 -6.40 33.32 -0.88
C PRO A 51 -5.78 33.04 0.49
N GLY A 52 -6.61 32.74 1.50
CA GLY A 52 -6.15 32.45 2.86
C GLY A 52 -5.27 31.20 2.96
N LEU A 53 -5.37 30.27 1.99
CA LEU A 53 -4.52 29.08 1.91
C LEU A 53 -3.43 29.21 0.83
N ASN A 54 -3.38 30.35 0.13
CA ASN A 54 -2.61 30.54 -1.10
C ASN A 54 -2.72 29.34 -2.06
N ALA A 55 -3.95 28.86 -2.26
CA ALA A 55 -4.22 27.61 -2.98
C ALA A 55 -5.50 27.68 -3.82
N ALA A 56 -5.65 26.73 -4.73
CA ALA A 56 -6.85 26.53 -5.54
C ALA A 56 -7.36 25.10 -5.42
N PHE A 57 -8.67 24.94 -5.55
CA PHE A 57 -9.34 23.65 -5.65
C PHE A 57 -9.67 23.38 -7.12
N ILE A 58 -9.17 22.26 -7.62
CA ILE A 58 -9.26 21.87 -9.02
C ILE A 58 -10.20 20.66 -9.14
N ASP A 59 -11.16 20.79 -10.04
CA ASP A 59 -12.05 19.70 -10.41
C ASP A 59 -11.38 18.87 -11.51
N ILE A 60 -11.05 17.62 -11.16
CA ILE A 60 -10.51 16.60 -12.07
C ILE A 60 -11.46 15.40 -12.23
N GLY A 61 -12.71 15.51 -11.74
CA GLY A 61 -13.69 14.43 -11.80
C GLY A 61 -13.63 13.43 -10.63
N TYR A 62 -12.88 13.71 -9.57
CA TYR A 62 -12.98 12.99 -8.30
C TYR A 62 -14.10 13.57 -7.43
N ASP A 63 -14.70 12.76 -6.55
CA ASP A 63 -15.81 13.20 -5.68
C ASP A 63 -15.45 14.40 -4.80
N LYS A 64 -14.17 14.51 -4.43
CA LYS A 64 -13.62 15.64 -3.67
C LYS A 64 -12.68 16.45 -4.54
N ASP A 65 -12.77 17.77 -4.39
CA ASP A 65 -11.89 18.67 -5.12
C ASP A 65 -10.42 18.42 -4.78
N ALA A 66 -9.60 18.41 -5.81
CA ALA A 66 -8.17 18.24 -5.70
C ALA A 66 -7.52 19.55 -5.25
N PHE A 67 -6.47 19.46 -4.43
CA PHE A 67 -5.81 20.61 -3.82
C PHE A 67 -4.53 20.98 -4.57
N LEU A 68 -4.41 22.24 -4.98
CA LEU A 68 -3.25 22.79 -5.66
C LEU A 68 -2.73 24.04 -4.92
N HIS A 69 -1.57 23.94 -4.30
CA HIS A 69 -0.95 25.07 -3.59
C HIS A 69 -0.15 25.97 -4.56
N TYR A 70 0.03 27.25 -4.22
CA TYR A 70 0.78 28.22 -5.05
C TYR A 70 2.20 27.73 -5.42
N LEU A 71 2.92 27.19 -4.43
CA LEU A 71 4.26 26.65 -4.65
C LEU A 71 4.27 25.43 -5.58
N ASP A 72 3.16 24.71 -5.67
CA ASP A 72 3.01 23.56 -6.57
C ASP A 72 2.61 24.00 -8.00
N LEU A 73 2.44 25.29 -8.28
CA LEU A 73 2.31 25.79 -9.66
C LEU A 73 3.63 25.69 -10.43
N GLY A 74 4.75 25.87 -9.73
CA GLY A 74 6.07 25.98 -10.34
C GLY A 74 6.30 27.29 -11.10
N PRO A 75 7.57 27.64 -11.33
CA PRO A 75 7.94 28.92 -11.93
C PRO A 75 7.42 29.10 -13.36
N LYS A 76 7.20 27.99 -14.10
CA LYS A 76 6.84 27.99 -15.53
C LYS A 76 5.35 27.93 -15.81
N VAL A 77 4.48 28.01 -14.80
CA VAL A 77 3.03 27.84 -14.96
C VAL A 77 2.41 28.78 -16.01
N LYS A 78 2.89 30.02 -16.15
CA LYS A 78 2.39 30.95 -17.18
C LYS A 78 2.59 30.42 -18.61
N SER A 79 3.73 29.75 -18.85
CA SER A 79 4.01 29.10 -20.12
C SER A 79 3.05 27.94 -20.38
N LEU A 80 2.79 27.12 -19.36
CA LEU A 80 1.82 26.03 -19.42
C LEU A 80 0.40 26.55 -19.74
N LEU A 81 -0.05 27.58 -19.02
CA LEU A 81 -1.38 28.18 -19.23
C LEU A 81 -1.53 28.76 -20.64
N LYS A 82 -0.50 29.44 -21.16
CA LYS A 82 -0.46 29.92 -22.55
C LYS A 82 -0.56 28.74 -23.53
N TYR A 83 0.20 27.68 -23.30
CA TYR A 83 0.22 26.50 -24.15
C TYR A 83 -1.17 25.82 -24.19
N ILE A 84 -1.82 25.62 -23.04
CA ILE A 84 -3.18 25.07 -22.96
C ILE A 84 -4.17 25.94 -23.73
N LYS A 85 -4.11 27.26 -23.59
CA LYS A 85 -5.01 28.18 -24.30
C LYS A 85 -4.87 28.09 -25.82
N LEU A 86 -3.63 27.89 -26.32
CA LEU A 86 -3.38 27.67 -27.75
C LEU A 86 -3.91 26.29 -28.18
N ALA A 87 -3.66 25.25 -27.39
CA ALA A 87 -4.03 23.86 -27.69
C ALA A 87 -5.55 23.64 -27.68
N GLN A 88 -6.28 24.31 -26.79
CA GLN A 88 -7.75 24.24 -26.68
C GLN A 88 -8.47 25.34 -27.48
N GLY A 89 -7.73 26.16 -28.23
CA GLY A 89 -8.24 27.31 -28.97
C GLY A 89 -8.52 27.01 -30.45
N LYS A 90 -8.95 28.06 -31.18
CA LYS A 90 -9.20 27.97 -32.63
C LYS A 90 -7.93 27.65 -33.45
N HIS A 91 -6.75 27.94 -32.90
CA HIS A 91 -5.45 27.72 -33.53
C HIS A 91 -4.76 26.41 -33.10
N HIS A 92 -5.50 25.45 -32.52
CA HIS A 92 -4.94 24.18 -32.03
C HIS A 92 -4.17 23.38 -33.10
N LYS A 93 -4.50 23.55 -34.39
CA LYS A 93 -3.79 22.92 -35.52
C LYS A 93 -2.32 23.35 -35.65
N HIS A 94 -1.95 24.52 -35.11
CA HIS A 94 -0.57 25.02 -35.11
C HIS A 94 0.21 24.65 -33.84
N VAL A 95 -0.47 24.04 -32.86
CA VAL A 95 0.20 23.54 -31.66
C VAL A 95 0.77 22.17 -31.97
N THR A 96 2.07 22.03 -31.80
CA THR A 96 2.80 20.78 -31.98
C THR A 96 3.39 20.33 -30.65
N GLU A 97 3.75 19.06 -30.59
CA GLU A 97 4.52 18.41 -29.53
C GLU A 97 5.89 19.05 -29.33
N HIS A 98 6.46 19.63 -30.39
CA HIS A 98 7.77 20.29 -30.36
C HIS A 98 7.67 21.70 -29.79
N LEU A 99 8.38 21.95 -28.69
CA LEU A 99 8.41 23.27 -28.04
C LEU A 99 9.45 24.23 -28.63
N LYS A 100 10.17 23.86 -29.70
CA LYS A 100 11.27 24.64 -30.28
C LYS A 100 10.87 26.09 -30.62
N GLN A 101 9.71 26.28 -31.23
CA GLN A 101 9.22 27.61 -31.65
C GLN A 101 8.36 28.29 -30.57
N PHE A 102 8.15 27.63 -29.42
CA PHE A 102 7.29 28.16 -28.37
C PHE A 102 8.05 29.17 -27.51
N ARG A 103 7.62 30.44 -27.54
CA ARG A 103 8.17 31.48 -26.68
C ARG A 103 7.64 31.35 -25.25
N LEU A 104 8.54 30.99 -24.33
CA LEU A 104 8.27 30.89 -22.90
C LEU A 104 7.86 32.26 -22.31
N GLU A 105 6.92 32.22 -21.37
CA GLU A 105 6.50 33.36 -20.57
C GLU A 105 7.45 33.58 -19.37
N PRO A 106 7.51 34.82 -18.83
CA PRO A 106 8.26 35.11 -17.61
C PRO A 106 7.81 34.23 -16.44
N GLU A 107 8.76 33.91 -15.55
CA GLU A 107 8.47 33.10 -14.37
C GLU A 107 7.52 33.83 -13.41
N ILE A 108 6.76 33.06 -12.62
CA ILE A 108 5.99 33.62 -11.50
C ILE A 108 6.92 33.91 -10.31
N ASP A 109 6.55 34.90 -9.49
CA ASP A 109 7.24 35.18 -8.23
C ASP A 109 7.03 34.01 -7.25
N LYS A 110 8.08 33.52 -6.60
CA LYS A 110 7.97 32.45 -5.60
C LYS A 110 7.15 32.85 -4.37
N LEU A 111 7.06 34.15 -4.07
CA LEU A 111 6.31 34.70 -2.93
C LEU A 111 4.96 35.33 -3.34
N GLY A 112 4.53 35.12 -4.58
CA GLY A 112 3.28 35.68 -5.09
C GLY A 112 2.02 35.00 -4.54
N LYS A 113 0.86 35.46 -5.03
CA LYS A 113 -0.46 34.98 -4.61
C LYS A 113 -1.14 34.20 -5.73
N ILE A 114 -1.87 33.16 -5.35
CA ILE A 114 -2.60 32.27 -6.26
C ILE A 114 -3.61 33.01 -7.13
N ASN A 115 -4.26 34.06 -6.60
CA ASN A 115 -5.24 34.88 -7.32
C ASN A 115 -4.64 35.68 -8.49
N ASP A 116 -3.34 35.95 -8.45
CA ASP A 116 -2.66 36.70 -9.50
C ASP A 116 -2.38 35.83 -10.73
N VAL A 117 -2.45 34.50 -10.56
CA VAL A 117 -2.09 33.51 -11.58
C VAL A 117 -3.29 32.71 -12.06
N LEU A 118 -4.18 32.30 -11.16
CA LEU A 118 -5.34 31.46 -11.47
C LEU A 118 -6.66 32.20 -11.24
N LYS A 119 -7.63 31.92 -12.11
CA LYS A 119 -9.01 32.41 -12.01
C LYS A 119 -9.99 31.26 -11.96
N GLN A 120 -11.15 31.50 -11.37
CA GLN A 120 -12.25 30.53 -11.37
C GLN A 120 -12.67 30.16 -12.80
N ASN A 121 -13.06 28.90 -12.99
CA ASN A 121 -13.43 28.29 -14.27
C ASN A 121 -12.31 28.21 -15.32
N GLN A 122 -11.07 28.53 -14.95
CA GLN A 122 -9.92 28.38 -15.82
C GLN A 122 -9.55 26.90 -15.98
N LYS A 123 -9.30 26.48 -17.22
CA LYS A 123 -8.74 25.16 -17.52
C LYS A 123 -7.25 25.12 -17.18
N ILE A 124 -6.79 24.02 -16.61
CA ILE A 124 -5.40 23.84 -16.18
C ILE A 124 -4.98 22.38 -16.30
N MET A 125 -3.77 22.12 -16.78
CA MET A 125 -3.19 20.79 -16.71
C MET A 125 -2.51 20.61 -15.36
N VAL A 126 -2.85 19.51 -14.69
CA VAL A 126 -2.39 19.21 -13.35
C VAL A 126 -1.95 17.77 -13.27
N GLN A 127 -0.83 17.53 -12.60
CA GLN A 127 -0.30 16.20 -12.33
C GLN A 127 -0.62 15.80 -10.89
N VAL A 128 -1.09 14.57 -10.70
CA VAL A 128 -1.34 13.99 -9.37
C VAL A 128 0.00 13.72 -8.70
N VAL A 129 0.29 14.40 -7.59
CA VAL A 129 1.51 14.18 -6.78
C VAL A 129 1.24 13.37 -5.51
N LYS A 130 -0.01 13.36 -5.03
CA LYS A 130 -0.48 12.47 -3.96
C LYS A 130 -1.89 11.99 -4.25
N GLU A 131 -2.11 10.70 -4.04
CA GLU A 131 -3.42 10.07 -4.07
C GLU A 131 -4.36 10.68 -3.03
N PRO A 132 -5.69 10.59 -3.22
CA PRO A 132 -6.64 10.95 -2.19
C PRO A 132 -6.39 10.09 -0.94
N ILE A 133 -6.36 10.73 0.23
CA ILE A 133 -6.15 10.04 1.51
C ILE A 133 -7.33 10.35 2.41
N SER A 134 -8.07 9.31 2.79
CA SER A 134 -9.21 9.38 3.70
C SER A 134 -10.22 10.44 3.22
N THR A 135 -10.38 11.54 3.97
CA THR A 135 -11.34 12.59 3.66
C THR A 135 -10.81 13.68 2.74
N LYS A 136 -9.53 13.66 2.35
CA LYS A 136 -8.88 14.72 1.55
C LYS A 136 -8.77 14.29 0.08
N GLY A 137 -9.10 15.21 -0.82
CA GLY A 137 -8.87 15.04 -2.25
C GLY A 137 -7.37 14.95 -2.59
N PRO A 138 -7.03 14.56 -3.84
CA PRO A 138 -5.63 14.41 -4.25
C PRO A 138 -4.89 15.74 -4.22
N ARG A 139 -3.57 15.69 -4.00
CA ARG A 139 -2.70 16.86 -4.15
C ARG A 139 -2.15 16.91 -5.56
N LEU A 140 -2.12 18.11 -6.13
CA LEU A 140 -1.75 18.35 -7.51
C LEU A 140 -0.50 19.23 -7.62
N SER A 141 0.13 19.19 -8.79
CA SER A 141 1.18 20.12 -9.22
C SER A 141 0.99 20.51 -10.69
N CYS A 142 1.41 21.72 -11.06
CA CYS A 142 1.53 22.14 -12.46
C CYS A 142 2.97 22.00 -12.98
N GLU A 143 3.91 21.56 -12.14
CA GLU A 143 5.24 21.12 -12.55
C GLU A 143 5.15 19.74 -13.18
N LEU A 144 4.61 19.70 -14.40
CA LEU A 144 4.43 18.46 -15.15
C LEU A 144 5.78 17.78 -15.39
N SER A 145 5.82 16.48 -15.21
CA SER A 145 7.00 15.66 -15.49
C SER A 145 6.60 14.27 -15.99
N LEU A 146 7.35 13.74 -16.95
CA LEU A 146 7.16 12.38 -17.47
C LEU A 146 8.38 11.54 -17.09
N ALA A 147 8.17 10.47 -16.33
CA ALA A 147 9.25 9.62 -15.86
C ALA A 147 9.53 8.48 -16.84
N GLY A 148 10.75 8.45 -17.38
CA GLY A 148 11.31 7.30 -18.10
C GLY A 148 12.16 6.45 -17.17
N ARG A 149 12.87 5.46 -17.69
CA ARG A 149 13.74 4.60 -16.86
C ARG A 149 14.97 5.36 -16.38
N TYR A 150 15.64 6.04 -17.28
CA TYR A 150 16.91 6.72 -17.04
C TYR A 150 16.72 8.22 -16.85
N LEU A 151 15.73 8.80 -17.53
CA LEU A 151 15.50 10.23 -17.60
C LEU A 151 14.09 10.60 -17.11
N VAL A 152 13.91 11.85 -16.70
CA VAL A 152 12.59 12.46 -16.48
C VAL A 152 12.51 13.70 -17.37
N LEU A 153 11.48 13.77 -18.20
CA LEU A 153 11.25 14.89 -19.11
C LEU A 153 10.37 15.95 -18.42
N VAL A 154 10.78 17.21 -18.49
CA VAL A 154 10.07 18.35 -17.88
C VAL A 154 9.78 19.40 -18.97
N PRO A 155 8.55 19.55 -19.46
CA PRO A 155 8.24 20.55 -20.48
C PRO A 155 8.40 21.99 -19.94
N PHE A 156 8.59 22.94 -20.85
CA PHE A 156 8.74 24.39 -20.57
C PHE A 156 9.98 24.77 -19.72
N SER A 157 10.94 23.86 -19.60
CA SER A 157 12.22 24.07 -18.93
C SER A 157 13.37 23.92 -19.92
N ASN A 158 14.56 24.40 -19.59
CA ASN A 158 15.78 24.15 -20.37
C ASN A 158 16.92 23.57 -19.53
N THR A 159 16.65 23.25 -18.27
CA THR A 159 17.68 22.79 -17.33
C THR A 159 17.89 21.28 -17.44
N VAL A 160 19.16 20.86 -17.33
CA VAL A 160 19.52 19.45 -17.12
C VAL A 160 20.00 19.31 -15.68
N ASN A 161 19.32 18.47 -14.91
CA ASN A 161 19.65 18.21 -13.51
C ASN A 161 20.07 16.75 -13.33
N ILE A 162 20.96 16.48 -12.37
CA ILE A 162 21.38 15.10 -12.05
C ILE A 162 20.93 14.73 -10.64
N SER A 163 20.48 13.48 -10.47
CA SER A 163 20.22 12.87 -9.18
C SER A 163 21.34 13.15 -8.17
N LYS A 164 20.96 13.50 -6.94
CA LYS A 164 21.90 13.72 -5.84
C LYS A 164 22.61 12.43 -5.40
N LYS A 165 22.09 11.26 -5.79
CA LYS A 165 22.68 9.95 -5.44
C LYS A 165 23.88 9.57 -6.32
N ILE A 166 24.01 10.16 -7.51
CA ILE A 166 25.22 9.99 -8.34
C ILE A 166 26.27 10.93 -7.76
N THR A 167 27.29 10.40 -7.11
CA THR A 167 28.33 11.20 -6.42
C THR A 167 29.60 11.36 -7.24
N ASP A 168 29.87 10.44 -8.18
CA ASP A 168 31.08 10.52 -9.00
C ASP A 168 31.07 11.75 -9.92
N ALA A 169 32.15 12.55 -9.84
CA ALA A 169 32.24 13.83 -10.53
C ALA A 169 32.48 13.65 -12.05
N SER A 170 33.23 12.62 -12.43
CA SER A 170 33.52 12.32 -13.83
C SER A 170 32.24 11.90 -14.55
N GLU A 171 31.50 10.97 -13.96
CA GLU A 171 30.24 10.46 -14.48
C GLU A 171 29.18 11.56 -14.58
N ARG A 172 29.06 12.40 -13.56
CA ARG A 172 28.19 13.59 -13.61
C ARG A 172 28.49 14.46 -14.82
N LYS A 173 29.76 14.75 -15.08
CA LYS A 173 30.18 15.58 -16.22
C LYS A 173 29.88 14.88 -17.55
N ARG A 174 30.11 13.56 -17.64
CA ARG A 174 29.80 12.73 -18.82
C ARG A 174 28.31 12.78 -19.14
N LEU A 175 27.46 12.44 -18.16
CA LEU A 175 26.01 12.39 -18.31
C LEU A 175 25.42 13.78 -18.65
N LEU A 176 25.90 14.86 -18.00
CA LEU A 176 25.50 16.22 -18.36
C LEU A 176 25.80 16.53 -19.82
N LYS A 177 27.00 16.21 -20.31
CA LYS A 177 27.40 16.48 -21.69
C LYS A 177 26.55 15.70 -22.69
N LEU A 178 26.35 14.41 -22.44
CA LEU A 178 25.55 13.53 -23.29
C LEU A 178 24.09 13.99 -23.39
N VAL A 179 23.44 14.22 -22.25
CA VAL A 179 22.02 14.60 -22.23
C VAL A 179 21.81 16.00 -22.83
N ASN A 180 22.72 16.95 -22.58
CA ASN A 180 22.63 18.27 -23.22
C ASN A 180 22.72 18.21 -24.76
N SER A 181 23.46 17.24 -25.32
CA SER A 181 23.56 17.10 -26.79
C SER A 181 22.32 16.52 -27.45
N ILE A 182 21.49 15.77 -26.72
CA ILE A 182 20.30 15.09 -27.26
C ILE A 182 18.97 15.77 -26.84
N LYS A 183 19.01 16.61 -25.80
CA LYS A 183 17.84 17.30 -25.24
C LYS A 183 17.18 18.24 -26.27
N PRO A 184 15.86 18.10 -26.52
CA PRO A 184 15.13 19.08 -27.33
C PRO A 184 15.05 20.47 -26.66
N GLU A 185 14.91 21.52 -27.46
CA GLU A 185 14.67 22.87 -26.97
C GLU A 185 13.37 22.97 -26.17
N ASN A 186 13.39 23.78 -25.10
CA ASN A 186 12.26 24.01 -24.18
C ASN A 186 11.74 22.78 -23.44
N PHE A 187 12.55 21.71 -23.38
CA PHE A 187 12.41 20.62 -22.41
C PHE A 187 13.58 20.60 -21.43
N GLY A 188 13.30 20.47 -20.14
CA GLY A 188 14.28 20.11 -19.12
C GLY A 188 14.36 18.60 -18.99
N VAL A 189 15.49 18.12 -18.48
CA VAL A 189 15.72 16.68 -18.25
C VAL A 189 16.33 16.47 -16.87
N ILE A 190 15.81 15.51 -16.11
CA ILE A 190 16.42 15.06 -14.85
C ILE A 190 17.00 13.67 -15.06
N ILE A 191 18.30 13.53 -14.84
CA ILE A 191 19.02 12.27 -14.96
C ILE A 191 18.86 11.47 -13.66
N ARG A 192 18.24 10.30 -13.77
CA ARG A 192 18.00 9.37 -12.65
C ARG A 192 19.27 8.59 -12.32
N THR A 193 19.32 8.01 -11.12
CA THR A 193 20.45 7.17 -10.67
C THR A 193 20.71 5.98 -11.59
N VAL A 194 19.67 5.46 -12.25
CA VAL A 194 19.76 4.30 -13.16
C VAL A 194 20.56 4.59 -14.42
N ALA A 195 20.71 5.86 -14.78
CA ALA A 195 21.44 6.29 -15.96
C ALA A 195 22.96 6.15 -15.83
N GLU A 196 23.46 5.90 -14.61
CA GLU A 196 24.88 5.74 -14.33
C GLU A 196 25.47 4.58 -15.15
N GLY A 197 26.58 4.83 -15.85
CA GLY A 197 27.25 3.89 -16.74
C GLY A 197 26.55 3.67 -18.09
N GLN A 198 25.35 4.21 -18.32
CA GLN A 198 24.61 4.00 -19.57
C GLN A 198 25.20 4.78 -20.74
N GLU A 199 25.06 4.21 -21.94
CA GLU A 199 25.55 4.79 -23.19
C GLU A 199 24.54 5.76 -23.82
N ALA A 200 25.02 6.60 -24.74
CA ALA A 200 24.20 7.62 -25.40
C ALA A 200 22.97 7.05 -26.15
N PRO A 201 23.04 5.91 -26.87
CA PRO A 201 21.88 5.36 -27.58
C PRO A 201 20.72 4.98 -26.64
N GLU A 202 21.03 4.36 -25.50
CA GLU A 202 20.04 3.98 -24.46
C GLU A 202 19.32 5.22 -23.91
N LEU A 203 20.10 6.25 -23.54
CA LEU A 203 19.55 7.50 -23.00
C LEU A 203 18.73 8.26 -24.06
N ASN A 204 19.16 8.23 -25.31
CA ASN A 204 18.43 8.86 -26.40
C ASN A 204 17.11 8.14 -26.69
N LYS A 205 17.09 6.81 -26.65
CA LYS A 205 15.86 6.03 -26.81
C LYS A 205 14.84 6.38 -25.72
N ASP A 206 15.24 6.33 -24.45
CA ASP A 206 14.37 6.70 -23.31
C ASP A 206 13.85 8.15 -23.42
N LEU A 207 14.71 9.08 -23.85
CA LEU A 207 14.30 10.47 -24.08
C LEU A 207 13.26 10.61 -25.20
N MET A 208 13.45 9.91 -26.32
CA MET A 208 12.53 9.96 -27.46
C MET A 208 11.18 9.32 -27.13
N ASP A 209 11.17 8.24 -26.34
CA ASP A 209 9.94 7.63 -25.84
C ASP A 209 9.14 8.64 -24.98
N LEU A 210 9.82 9.40 -24.11
CA LEU A 210 9.19 10.45 -23.31
C LEU A 210 8.66 11.62 -24.14
N VAL A 211 9.39 12.05 -25.16
CA VAL A 211 8.95 13.10 -26.09
C VAL A 211 7.74 12.64 -26.89
N THR A 212 7.72 11.37 -27.32
CA THR A 212 6.58 10.76 -28.03
C THR A 212 5.36 10.71 -27.12
N LYS A 213 5.52 10.24 -25.88
CA LYS A 213 4.44 10.23 -24.86
C LYS A 213 3.89 11.64 -24.59
N TRP A 214 4.76 12.64 -24.53
CA TRP A 214 4.34 14.04 -24.45
C TRP A 214 3.51 14.45 -25.67
N GLY A 215 3.96 14.12 -26.89
CA GLY A 215 3.25 14.44 -28.12
C GLY A 215 1.88 13.80 -28.22
N GLU A 216 1.73 12.52 -27.86
CA GLU A 216 0.42 11.87 -27.75
C GLU A 216 -0.49 12.59 -26.75
N GLY A 217 0.07 13.05 -25.64
CA GLY A 217 -0.61 13.89 -24.66
C GLY A 217 -1.07 15.22 -25.23
N VAL A 218 -0.26 15.87 -26.05
CA VAL A 218 -0.60 17.13 -26.74
C VAL A 218 -1.75 16.91 -27.72
N GLU A 219 -1.76 15.83 -28.49
CA GLU A 219 -2.87 15.52 -29.38
C GLU A 219 -4.17 15.27 -28.62
N LYS A 220 -4.12 14.52 -27.51
CA LYS A 220 -5.27 14.34 -26.61
C LYS A 220 -5.73 15.68 -26.02
N LEU A 221 -4.79 16.52 -25.57
CA LEU A 221 -5.09 17.83 -25.00
C LEU A 221 -5.88 18.71 -25.98
N LYS A 222 -5.68 18.62 -27.29
CA LYS A 222 -6.40 19.47 -28.26
C LYS A 222 -7.92 19.23 -28.24
N VAL A 223 -8.34 18.00 -27.97
CA VAL A 223 -9.76 17.58 -28.02
C VAL A 223 -10.34 17.24 -26.64
N ALA A 224 -9.49 17.14 -25.61
CA ALA A 224 -9.89 16.74 -24.27
C ALA A 224 -10.97 17.67 -23.69
N LYS A 225 -11.97 17.05 -23.06
CA LYS A 225 -12.94 17.76 -22.23
C LYS A 225 -12.37 17.99 -20.83
N PRO A 226 -12.92 18.95 -20.07
CA PRO A 226 -12.63 19.05 -18.64
C PRO A 226 -12.76 17.70 -17.91
N ARG A 227 -11.87 17.46 -16.95
CA ARG A 227 -11.76 16.26 -16.11
C ARG A 227 -11.20 15.02 -16.80
N GLU A 228 -10.90 15.09 -18.09
CA GLU A 228 -10.30 13.95 -18.80
C GLU A 228 -8.79 13.83 -18.52
N LYS A 229 -8.33 12.58 -18.47
CA LYS A 229 -6.91 12.25 -18.38
C LYS A 229 -6.24 12.53 -19.73
N VAL A 230 -5.23 13.38 -19.73
CA VAL A 230 -4.47 13.77 -20.93
C VAL A 230 -3.28 12.83 -21.13
N ILE A 231 -2.51 12.61 -20.06
CA ILE A 231 -1.37 11.68 -20.06
C ILE A 231 -1.54 10.75 -18.87
N GLY A 232 -1.50 9.44 -19.11
CA GLY A 232 -1.53 8.44 -18.04
C GLY A 232 -0.14 7.95 -17.68
N GLU A 233 0.06 7.62 -16.41
CA GLU A 233 1.15 6.72 -16.03
C GLU A 233 0.87 5.28 -16.46
N MET A 234 1.91 4.46 -16.44
CA MET A 234 1.78 3.03 -16.71
C MET A 234 1.02 2.35 -15.56
N ASN A 235 0.49 1.14 -15.79
CA ASN A 235 -0.03 0.28 -14.72
C ASN A 235 0.99 0.25 -13.55
N ARG A 236 0.51 0.22 -12.30
CA ARG A 236 1.35 0.26 -11.09
C ARG A 236 2.45 -0.79 -11.12
N ALA A 237 2.17 -2.00 -11.63
CA ALA A 237 3.18 -3.04 -11.83
C ALA A 237 4.33 -2.58 -12.73
N THR A 238 4.00 -1.95 -13.85
CA THR A 238 4.95 -1.46 -14.85
C THR A 238 5.73 -0.23 -14.36
N SER A 239 5.07 0.69 -13.65
CA SER A 239 5.74 1.82 -12.98
C SER A 239 6.70 1.34 -11.89
N MET A 240 6.30 0.33 -11.12
CA MET A 240 7.16 -0.29 -10.13
C MET A 240 8.36 -0.96 -10.78
N LEU A 241 8.15 -1.73 -11.85
CA LEU A 241 9.24 -2.34 -12.61
C LEU A 241 10.22 -1.29 -13.12
N ARG A 242 9.74 -0.18 -13.72
CA ARG A 242 10.58 0.96 -14.15
C ARG A 242 11.53 1.45 -13.04
N ASP A 243 11.03 1.49 -11.82
CA ASP A 243 11.73 2.09 -10.67
C ASP A 243 12.51 1.06 -9.82
N ILE A 244 12.15 -0.23 -9.86
CA ILE A 244 12.79 -1.31 -9.07
C ILE A 244 13.79 -2.13 -9.91
N LEU A 245 13.70 -2.15 -11.25
CA LEU A 245 14.54 -2.97 -12.15
C LEU A 245 16.06 -2.74 -12.07
N ASN A 246 16.53 -1.82 -11.22
CA ASN A 246 17.95 -1.73 -10.86
C ASN A 246 18.42 -2.96 -10.10
N GLU A 247 17.54 -3.60 -9.34
CA GLU A 247 17.85 -4.87 -8.69
C GLU A 247 17.85 -5.96 -9.75
N SER A 248 18.86 -6.84 -9.71
CA SER A 248 18.86 -8.06 -10.49
C SER A 248 17.68 -8.92 -10.06
N PHE A 249 16.54 -8.78 -10.73
CA PHE A 249 15.40 -9.67 -10.57
C PHE A 249 15.73 -11.01 -11.22
N ASP A 250 15.56 -12.07 -10.45
CA ASP A 250 15.76 -13.44 -10.93
C ASP A 250 14.48 -13.98 -11.57
N SER A 251 13.31 -13.51 -11.11
CA SER A 251 12.03 -13.87 -11.72
C SER A 251 10.94 -12.84 -11.51
N ILE A 252 10.04 -12.73 -12.49
CA ILE A 252 8.79 -12.00 -12.42
C ILE A 252 7.69 -13.00 -12.74
N THR A 253 6.80 -13.30 -11.79
CA THR A 253 5.72 -14.27 -11.98
C THR A 253 4.38 -13.55 -11.98
N VAL A 254 3.58 -13.76 -13.01
CA VAL A 254 2.27 -13.11 -13.22
C VAL A 254 1.25 -14.20 -13.51
N ASP A 255 0.07 -14.16 -12.89
CA ASP A 255 -0.99 -15.15 -13.13
C ASP A 255 -2.00 -14.75 -14.22
N ASP A 256 -2.22 -13.45 -14.41
CA ASP A 256 -3.04 -12.95 -15.50
C ASP A 256 -2.29 -12.90 -16.83
N LYS A 257 -2.98 -13.27 -17.92
CA LYS A 257 -2.38 -13.42 -19.25
C LYS A 257 -2.14 -12.07 -19.92
N ASP A 258 -3.10 -11.14 -19.82
CA ASP A 258 -2.99 -9.83 -20.45
C ASP A 258 -1.89 -9.01 -19.78
N MET A 259 -1.84 -9.04 -18.45
CA MET A 259 -0.80 -8.40 -17.65
C MET A 259 0.58 -9.03 -17.89
N TYR A 260 0.66 -10.35 -18.04
CA TYR A 260 1.90 -11.02 -18.43
C TYR A 260 2.43 -10.51 -19.78
N ASP A 261 1.56 -10.40 -20.79
CA ASP A 261 1.96 -9.93 -22.12
C ASP A 261 2.35 -8.44 -22.11
N GLU A 262 1.66 -7.60 -21.32
CA GLU A 262 2.04 -6.19 -21.11
C GLU A 262 3.43 -6.07 -20.48
N ILE A 263 3.66 -6.75 -19.36
CA ILE A 263 4.92 -6.72 -18.63
C ILE A 263 6.06 -7.27 -19.50
N ARG A 264 5.81 -8.35 -20.23
CA ARG A 264 6.81 -8.93 -21.14
C ARG A 264 7.21 -7.95 -22.24
N ARG A 265 6.24 -7.25 -22.85
CA ARG A 265 6.51 -6.20 -23.86
C ARG A 265 7.33 -5.06 -23.26
N PHE A 266 7.00 -4.64 -22.05
CA PHE A 266 7.74 -3.60 -21.34
C PHE A 266 9.18 -4.00 -21.05
N ILE A 267 9.41 -5.20 -20.52
CA ILE A 267 10.77 -5.73 -20.30
C ILE A 267 11.51 -5.86 -21.63
N GLN A 268 10.85 -6.29 -22.71
CA GLN A 268 11.47 -6.38 -24.02
C GLN A 268 11.93 -5.01 -24.56
N GLN A 269 11.19 -3.94 -24.29
CA GLN A 269 11.57 -2.59 -24.72
C GLN A 269 12.81 -2.06 -23.99
N ILE A 270 12.98 -2.45 -22.73
CA ILE A 270 13.89 -1.77 -21.80
C ILE A 270 15.09 -2.65 -21.39
N ALA A 271 14.93 -3.97 -21.41
CA ALA A 271 15.99 -4.95 -21.16
C ALA A 271 15.68 -6.24 -21.95
N PRO A 272 15.90 -6.25 -23.28
CA PRO A 272 15.59 -7.39 -24.16
C PRO A 272 16.16 -8.72 -23.64
N ASP A 273 17.38 -8.69 -23.12
CA ASP A 273 18.11 -9.86 -22.60
C ASP A 273 17.47 -10.48 -21.35
N LYS A 274 16.60 -9.72 -20.66
CA LYS A 274 15.92 -10.13 -19.42
C LYS A 274 14.50 -10.61 -19.65
N THR A 275 14.03 -10.70 -20.90
CA THR A 275 12.65 -11.15 -21.19
C THR A 275 12.33 -12.54 -20.63
N GLY A 276 13.32 -13.43 -20.51
CA GLY A 276 13.16 -14.78 -19.97
C GLY A 276 12.84 -14.86 -18.47
N ILE A 277 12.99 -13.76 -17.71
CA ILE A 277 12.67 -13.76 -16.27
C ILE A 277 11.16 -13.68 -16.03
N VAL A 278 10.38 -13.21 -17.01
CA VAL A 278 8.92 -13.06 -16.91
C VAL A 278 8.24 -14.39 -17.21
N LYS A 279 7.51 -14.92 -16.24
CA LYS A 279 6.83 -16.22 -16.29
C LYS A 279 5.33 -16.04 -16.08
N HIS A 280 4.54 -16.68 -16.94
CA HIS A 280 3.10 -16.78 -16.77
C HIS A 280 2.79 -17.98 -15.88
N TYR A 281 2.03 -17.77 -14.81
CA TYR A 281 1.62 -18.80 -13.87
C TYR A 281 0.24 -19.32 -14.24
N THR A 282 0.15 -20.62 -14.53
CA THR A 282 -1.10 -21.31 -14.92
C THR A 282 -1.45 -22.45 -13.97
N GLY A 283 -0.96 -22.42 -12.73
CA GLY A 283 -1.23 -23.44 -11.72
C GLY A 283 -2.69 -23.40 -11.23
N LYS A 284 -3.16 -24.52 -10.68
CA LYS A 284 -4.53 -24.62 -10.14
C LYS A 284 -4.72 -23.84 -8.83
N THR A 285 -3.69 -23.80 -8.00
CA THR A 285 -3.67 -23.05 -6.74
C THR A 285 -3.43 -21.57 -7.03
N LYS A 286 -4.00 -20.65 -6.25
CA LYS A 286 -3.76 -19.22 -6.46
C LYS A 286 -2.27 -18.89 -6.28
N LEU A 287 -1.76 -17.93 -7.07
CA LEU A 287 -0.33 -17.63 -7.13
C LEU A 287 0.26 -17.29 -5.74
N PHE A 288 -0.39 -16.44 -4.95
CA PHE A 288 0.11 -16.05 -3.62
C PHE A 288 0.06 -17.17 -2.59
N GLU A 289 -0.86 -18.14 -2.75
CA GLU A 289 -0.89 -19.35 -1.90
C GLU A 289 0.27 -20.27 -2.28
N HIS A 290 0.48 -20.49 -3.59
CA HIS A 290 1.56 -21.32 -4.11
C HIS A 290 2.96 -20.80 -3.72
N THR A 291 3.16 -19.49 -3.73
CA THR A 291 4.44 -18.86 -3.33
C THR A 291 4.58 -18.66 -1.82
N GLY A 292 3.56 -19.01 -1.03
CA GLY A 292 3.56 -18.83 0.43
C GLY A 292 3.45 -17.39 0.90
N ILE A 293 3.16 -16.44 0.00
CA ILE A 293 2.98 -15.02 0.30
C ILE A 293 1.74 -14.82 1.18
N GLU A 294 0.64 -15.50 0.87
CA GLU A 294 -0.62 -15.36 1.62
C GLU A 294 -0.44 -15.70 3.12
N LYS A 295 0.37 -16.72 3.43
CA LYS A 295 0.75 -17.05 4.81
C LYS A 295 1.53 -15.92 5.47
N GLN A 296 2.51 -15.34 4.76
CA GLN A 296 3.29 -14.21 5.27
C GLN A 296 2.40 -12.99 5.50
N LEU A 297 1.45 -12.68 4.62
CA LEU A 297 0.50 -11.58 4.82
C LEU A 297 -0.27 -11.73 6.14
N LYS A 298 -0.84 -12.90 6.38
CA LYS A 298 -1.61 -13.17 7.61
C LYS A 298 -0.76 -13.05 8.87
N THR A 299 0.50 -13.48 8.83
CA THR A 299 1.41 -13.38 9.99
C THR A 299 1.98 -11.98 10.18
N LEU A 300 2.33 -11.28 9.11
CA LEU A 300 3.10 -10.02 9.17
C LEU A 300 2.25 -8.78 9.37
N PHE A 301 0.96 -8.80 9.03
CA PHE A 301 0.04 -7.67 9.25
C PHE A 301 -0.71 -7.76 10.59
N GLY A 302 -0.40 -8.76 11.42
CA GLY A 302 -0.90 -8.84 12.79
C GLY A 302 -0.40 -7.68 13.65
N GLN A 303 -1.10 -7.37 14.74
CA GLN A 303 -0.62 -6.42 15.74
C GLN A 303 0.72 -6.87 16.34
N THR A 304 0.91 -8.19 16.48
CA THR A 304 2.14 -8.80 16.97
C THR A 304 2.91 -9.43 15.82
N VAL A 305 4.21 -9.14 15.72
CA VAL A 305 5.11 -9.70 14.69
C VAL A 305 6.25 -10.46 15.38
N SER A 306 6.35 -11.76 15.16
CA SER A 306 7.41 -12.58 15.76
C SER A 306 8.77 -12.37 15.09
N LEU A 307 9.83 -12.38 15.90
CA LEU A 307 11.22 -12.36 15.50
C LEU A 307 11.79 -13.79 15.53
N GLY A 308 12.81 -14.07 14.71
CA GLY A 308 13.48 -15.36 14.61
C GLY A 308 14.18 -15.81 15.89
N SER A 309 14.71 -14.88 16.69
CA SER A 309 15.30 -15.18 18.01
C SER A 309 14.28 -15.51 19.11
N GLY A 310 12.97 -15.40 18.83
CA GLY A 310 11.89 -15.65 19.79
C GLY A 310 11.35 -14.39 20.48
N GLY A 311 11.93 -13.22 20.19
CA GLY A 311 11.31 -11.93 20.51
C GLY A 311 10.10 -11.62 19.62
N TYR A 312 9.43 -10.52 19.88
CA TYR A 312 8.32 -10.05 19.05
C TYR A 312 8.14 -8.53 19.14
N LEU A 313 7.53 -7.96 18.11
CA LEU A 313 7.14 -6.57 18.03
C LEU A 313 5.64 -6.45 18.30
N VAL A 314 5.22 -5.39 18.97
CA VAL A 314 3.81 -4.97 19.03
C VAL A 314 3.68 -3.64 18.30
N ILE A 315 2.89 -3.61 17.23
CA ILE A 315 2.72 -2.45 16.37
C ILE A 315 1.31 -1.89 16.55
N GLU A 316 1.22 -0.65 17.00
CA GLU A 316 -0.05 0.05 17.24
C GLU A 316 -0.11 1.36 16.44
N HIS A 317 -1.31 1.65 15.95
CA HIS A 317 -1.61 2.88 15.23
C HIS A 317 -2.50 3.78 16.09
N THR A 318 -2.05 5.02 16.31
CA THR A 318 -2.84 6.07 16.95
C THR A 318 -3.19 7.15 15.91
N GLU A 319 -4.01 8.13 16.30
CA GLU A 319 -4.40 9.23 15.41
C GLU A 319 -3.19 10.02 14.86
N ALA A 320 -2.19 10.28 15.71
CA ALA A 320 -1.08 11.16 15.38
C ALA A 320 0.20 10.42 14.96
N LEU A 321 0.45 9.24 15.54
CA LEU A 321 1.73 8.53 15.42
C LEU A 321 1.56 7.00 15.46
N HIS A 322 2.58 6.30 14.97
CA HIS A 322 2.70 4.84 15.12
C HIS A 322 3.60 4.52 16.30
N VAL A 323 3.20 3.56 17.13
CA VAL A 323 3.98 3.08 18.28
C VAL A 323 4.41 1.65 18.00
N ILE A 324 5.68 1.35 18.25
CA ILE A 324 6.22 0.00 18.12
C ILE A 324 6.95 -0.35 19.41
N ASP A 325 6.58 -1.45 20.05
CA ASP A 325 7.20 -1.98 21.26
C ASP A 325 7.96 -3.28 20.95
N VAL A 326 9.16 -3.44 21.54
CA VAL A 326 10.06 -4.58 21.29
C VAL A 326 10.20 -5.45 22.53
N ASN A 327 9.90 -6.75 22.40
CA ASN A 327 9.95 -7.72 23.50
C ASN A 327 10.91 -8.88 23.20
N SER A 328 11.64 -9.37 24.21
CA SER A 328 12.63 -10.46 24.05
C SER A 328 12.05 -11.88 24.08
N GLY A 329 10.77 -12.06 24.48
CA GLY A 329 10.12 -13.37 24.59
C GLY A 329 10.74 -14.30 25.65
N ASN A 330 10.18 -15.51 25.80
CA ASN A 330 10.50 -16.43 26.90
C ASN A 330 11.72 -17.36 26.65
N LYS A 331 12.45 -17.22 25.53
CA LYS A 331 13.55 -18.13 25.15
C LYS A 331 14.94 -17.72 25.69
N SER A 332 15.03 -16.70 26.54
CA SER A 332 16.30 -16.20 27.08
C SER A 332 16.81 -17.02 28.29
N ASN A 333 17.16 -18.29 28.08
CA ASN A 333 17.70 -19.19 29.13
C ASN A 333 19.22 -19.04 29.36
N ALA A 334 19.82 -17.89 29.05
CA ALA A 334 21.23 -17.64 29.30
C ALA A 334 21.40 -16.47 30.29
N GLU A 335 21.31 -16.78 31.59
CA GLU A 335 21.36 -15.83 32.71
C GLU A 335 22.61 -14.93 32.73
N ASN A 336 23.68 -15.30 32.02
CA ASN A 336 24.96 -14.57 32.05
C ASN A 336 25.16 -13.51 30.96
N ASN A 337 24.19 -13.25 30.08
CA ASN A 337 24.38 -12.22 29.03
C ASN A 337 23.10 -11.49 28.59
N GLN A 338 22.30 -11.03 29.56
CA GLN A 338 21.05 -10.31 29.29
C GLN A 338 21.26 -9.05 28.42
N GLU A 339 22.32 -8.27 28.67
CA GLU A 339 22.64 -7.06 27.89
C GLU A 339 22.95 -7.38 26.42
N ALA A 340 23.72 -8.45 26.14
CA ALA A 340 24.00 -8.85 24.76
C ALA A 340 22.75 -9.43 24.08
N THR A 341 21.92 -10.15 24.84
CA THR A 341 20.65 -10.69 24.33
C THR A 341 19.70 -9.56 23.93
N ALA A 342 19.51 -8.57 24.81
CA ALA A 342 18.72 -7.38 24.51
C ALA A 342 19.24 -6.62 23.28
N PHE A 343 20.57 -6.44 23.19
CA PHE A 343 21.19 -5.80 22.03
C PHE A 343 20.93 -6.57 20.73
N ASN A 344 21.11 -7.90 20.73
CA ASN A 344 20.87 -8.74 19.55
C ASN A 344 19.40 -8.74 19.12
N VAL A 345 18.47 -8.84 20.08
CA VAL A 345 17.03 -8.74 19.80
C VAL A 345 16.69 -7.36 19.23
N ASN A 346 17.24 -6.28 19.78
CA ASN A 346 17.02 -4.93 19.25
C ASN A 346 17.55 -4.75 17.82
N LEU A 347 18.70 -5.35 17.47
CA LEU A 347 19.22 -5.32 16.10
C LEU A 347 18.29 -6.04 15.13
N GLU A 348 17.82 -7.24 15.50
CA GLU A 348 16.86 -8.00 14.71
C GLU A 348 15.53 -7.23 14.58
N ALA A 349 15.04 -6.68 15.68
CA ALA A 349 13.86 -5.83 15.71
C ALA A 349 14.01 -4.62 14.81
N ALA A 350 15.16 -3.94 14.78
CA ALA A 350 15.37 -2.80 13.90
C ALA A 350 15.30 -3.17 12.41
N THR A 351 15.88 -4.32 12.02
CA THR A 351 15.76 -4.85 10.64
C THR A 351 14.30 -5.16 10.31
N GLU A 352 13.58 -5.84 11.21
CA GLU A 352 12.17 -6.17 11.01
C GLU A 352 11.27 -4.94 10.98
N ILE A 353 11.51 -3.94 11.85
CA ILE A 353 10.77 -2.68 11.85
C ILE A 353 10.96 -1.94 10.53
N ALA A 354 12.21 -1.80 10.05
CA ALA A 354 12.47 -1.16 8.76
C ALA A 354 11.73 -1.87 7.61
N ARG A 355 11.62 -3.20 7.68
CA ARG A 355 10.82 -3.98 6.73
C ARG A 355 9.32 -3.73 6.88
N GLN A 356 8.78 -3.74 8.10
CA GLN A 356 7.36 -3.49 8.39
C GLN A 356 6.92 -2.09 7.97
N LEU A 357 7.76 -1.07 8.17
CA LEU A 357 7.46 0.30 7.74
C LEU A 357 7.26 0.41 6.23
N ARG A 358 8.02 -0.35 5.44
CA ARG A 358 7.85 -0.43 3.97
C ARG A 358 6.63 -1.28 3.62
N LEU A 359 6.52 -2.47 4.21
CA LEU A 359 5.48 -3.46 3.91
C LEU A 359 4.06 -2.97 4.24
N ARG A 360 3.90 -2.17 5.30
CA ARG A 360 2.62 -1.56 5.71
C ARG A 360 2.43 -0.13 5.19
N ASP A 361 3.41 0.41 4.47
CA ASP A 361 3.43 1.82 4.04
C ASP A 361 3.22 2.84 5.19
N MET A 362 3.67 2.50 6.41
CA MET A 362 3.53 3.35 7.61
C MET A 362 4.30 4.65 7.43
N GLY A 363 3.66 5.79 7.67
CA GLY A 363 4.26 7.11 7.47
C GLY A 363 3.76 8.12 8.47
N GLY A 364 4.46 9.25 8.58
CA GLY A 364 4.27 10.23 9.64
C GLY A 364 5.31 10.04 10.74
N ILE A 365 4.89 10.22 11.98
CA ILE A 365 5.74 10.04 13.16
C ILE A 365 5.65 8.60 13.62
N ILE A 366 6.80 7.96 13.81
CA ILE A 366 6.94 6.59 14.32
C ILE A 366 7.81 6.66 15.57
N VAL A 367 7.34 6.06 16.65
CA VAL A 367 8.03 5.97 17.93
C VAL A 367 8.27 4.50 18.23
N ILE A 368 9.53 4.14 18.50
CA ILE A 368 9.94 2.77 18.77
C ILE A 368 10.50 2.70 20.19
N ASP A 369 9.91 1.84 21.01
CA ASP A 369 10.39 1.48 22.33
C ASP A 369 11.22 0.19 22.23
N PHE A 370 12.54 0.34 22.29
CA PHE A 370 13.47 -0.78 22.26
C PHE A 370 13.73 -1.29 23.67
N ILE A 371 14.14 -2.56 23.80
CA ILE A 371 14.55 -3.13 25.09
C ILE A 371 15.69 -2.28 25.66
N ASP A 372 15.60 -1.94 26.94
CA ASP A 372 16.60 -1.13 27.63
C ASP A 372 18.01 -1.68 27.47
N MET A 373 18.93 -0.80 27.09
CA MET A 373 20.37 -1.09 26.99
C MET A 373 21.14 -0.13 27.89
N LYS A 374 22.08 -0.63 28.68
CA LYS A 374 22.91 0.20 29.57
C LYS A 374 24.09 0.81 28.84
N LYS A 375 24.68 0.08 27.88
CA LYS A 375 25.90 0.53 27.18
C LYS A 375 25.59 1.56 26.09
N ALA A 376 26.22 2.72 26.16
CA ALA A 376 26.11 3.76 25.13
C ALA A 376 26.57 3.27 23.74
N GLU A 377 27.58 2.39 23.70
CA GLU A 377 28.06 1.76 22.48
C GLU A 377 26.96 0.94 21.78
N HIS A 378 26.16 0.19 22.53
CA HIS A 378 25.05 -0.60 21.99
C HIS A 378 23.96 0.31 21.41
N LYS A 379 23.60 1.39 22.12
CA LYS A 379 22.64 2.40 21.62
C LYS A 379 23.11 3.02 20.30
N GLN A 380 24.40 3.36 20.22
CA GLN A 380 24.97 3.94 19.00
C GLN A 380 24.98 2.94 17.85
N LYS A 381 25.36 1.67 18.11
CA LYS A 381 25.33 0.60 17.09
C LYS A 381 23.91 0.35 16.59
N LEU A 382 22.91 0.29 17.48
CA LEU A 382 21.50 0.15 17.09
C LEU A 382 21.03 1.30 16.20
N TYR A 383 21.37 2.56 16.56
CA TYR A 383 21.05 3.72 15.73
C TYR A 383 21.69 3.65 14.33
N GLN A 384 22.96 3.26 14.25
CA GLN A 384 23.62 3.09 12.94
C GLN A 384 23.01 1.96 12.13
N HIS A 385 22.65 0.85 12.78
CA HIS A 385 21.99 -0.29 12.15
C HIS A 385 20.63 0.10 11.57
N MET A 386 19.76 0.75 12.37
CA MET A 386 18.48 1.26 11.87
C MET A 386 18.66 2.23 10.68
N LYS A 387 19.64 3.14 10.75
CA LYS A 387 19.93 4.03 9.61
C LYS A 387 20.37 3.26 8.37
N GLN A 388 21.13 2.19 8.53
CA GLN A 388 21.58 1.35 7.42
C GLN A 388 20.40 0.61 6.80
N GLU A 389 19.52 0.00 7.61
CA GLU A 389 18.32 -0.72 7.15
C GLU A 389 17.30 0.18 6.44
N MET A 390 17.17 1.43 6.91
CA MET A 390 16.29 2.42 6.30
C MET A 390 16.82 2.99 4.98
N LYS A 391 18.11 2.80 4.62
CA LYS A 391 18.66 3.30 3.32
C LYS A 391 17.96 2.70 2.10
N ALA A 392 17.46 1.46 2.22
CA ALA A 392 16.70 0.80 1.16
C ALA A 392 15.31 1.42 0.95
N ASP A 393 14.79 2.16 1.93
CA ASP A 393 13.51 2.84 1.83
C ASP A 393 13.58 4.03 0.87
N ARG A 394 12.63 4.08 -0.06
CA ARG A 394 12.52 5.11 -1.09
C ARG A 394 11.88 6.38 -0.56
N SER A 395 11.04 6.24 0.46
CA SER A 395 10.37 7.37 1.10
C SER A 395 11.39 8.21 1.86
N LYS A 396 11.29 9.53 1.73
CA LYS A 396 12.14 10.43 2.51
C LYS A 396 11.88 10.19 4.00
N HIS A 397 12.93 9.95 4.75
CA HIS A 397 12.85 9.67 6.17
C HIS A 397 13.98 10.33 6.95
N THR A 398 13.75 10.54 8.24
CA THR A 398 14.76 10.99 9.21
C THR A 398 14.68 10.08 10.42
N VAL A 399 15.82 9.50 10.82
CA VAL A 399 15.96 8.68 12.03
C VAL A 399 16.73 9.51 13.06
N LEU A 400 16.19 9.65 14.27
CA LEU A 400 16.88 10.29 15.39
C LEU A 400 17.55 9.23 16.29
N PRO A 401 18.62 9.60 17.03
CA PRO A 401 19.18 8.74 18.07
C PRO A 401 18.16 8.41 19.15
N LEU A 402 18.43 7.38 19.95
CA LEU A 402 17.60 7.07 21.12
C LEU A 402 17.58 8.29 22.06
N SER A 403 16.37 8.67 22.48
CA SER A 403 16.14 9.77 23.41
C SER A 403 16.62 9.43 24.82
N LYS A 404 16.54 10.40 25.74
CA LYS A 404 16.80 10.17 27.17
C LYS A 404 15.86 9.11 27.78
N PHE A 405 14.69 8.90 27.19
CA PHE A 405 13.70 7.91 27.60
C PHE A 405 13.86 6.56 26.90
N GLY A 406 14.94 6.33 26.14
CA GLY A 406 15.16 5.07 25.41
C GLY A 406 14.42 4.98 24.06
N LEU A 407 13.44 5.86 23.82
CA LEU A 407 12.66 5.84 22.58
C LEU A 407 13.45 6.31 21.35
N MET A 408 13.31 5.59 20.23
CA MET A 408 13.77 6.03 18.91
C MET A 408 12.62 6.66 18.13
N GLN A 409 12.90 7.78 17.44
CA GLN A 409 11.91 8.54 16.69
C GLN A 409 12.28 8.58 15.21
N ILE A 410 11.32 8.23 14.36
CA ILE A 410 11.46 8.26 12.91
C ILE A 410 10.35 9.13 12.33
N THR A 411 10.70 9.98 11.37
CA THR A 411 9.71 10.61 10.49
C THR A 411 9.83 9.99 9.10
N ARG A 412 8.73 9.51 8.53
CA ARG A 412 8.68 8.92 7.19
C ARG A 412 7.62 9.60 6.34
N GLN A 413 7.95 10.01 5.12
CA GLN A 413 7.02 10.74 4.26
C GLN A 413 5.80 9.89 3.89
N ARG A 414 4.58 10.40 4.13
CA ARG A 414 3.33 9.81 3.63
C ARG A 414 3.17 10.08 2.14
N VAL A 415 3.37 9.03 1.34
CA VAL A 415 3.14 9.02 -0.11
C VAL A 415 1.77 8.42 -0.43
N ARG A 416 1.35 7.39 0.32
CA ARG A 416 0.12 6.61 0.13
C ARG A 416 -0.59 6.38 1.46
N PRO A 417 -1.86 5.93 1.46
CA PRO A 417 -2.52 5.42 2.67
C PRO A 417 -1.75 4.25 3.28
N GLU A 418 -1.80 4.12 4.61
CA GLU A 418 -1.27 2.94 5.31
C GLU A 418 -2.07 1.70 4.90
N LEU A 419 -1.35 0.61 4.67
CA LEU A 419 -1.96 -0.66 4.33
C LEU A 419 -2.32 -1.42 5.60
N SER A 420 -3.63 -1.63 5.80
CA SER A 420 -4.15 -2.49 6.86
C SER A 420 -4.82 -3.71 6.25
N ILE A 421 -4.35 -4.89 6.66
CA ILE A 421 -4.96 -6.16 6.27
C ILE A 421 -5.64 -6.73 7.51
N VAL A 422 -6.92 -7.08 7.38
CA VAL A 422 -7.66 -7.76 8.45
C VAL A 422 -7.07 -9.16 8.62
N THR A 423 -6.26 -9.33 9.65
CA THR A 423 -5.60 -10.61 9.99
C THR A 423 -6.37 -11.42 11.04
N LYS A 424 -7.37 -10.81 11.68
CA LYS A 424 -8.19 -11.43 12.72
C LYS A 424 -9.60 -11.61 12.21
N GLU A 425 -10.09 -12.84 12.26
CA GLU A 425 -11.51 -13.14 12.06
C GLU A 425 -12.28 -12.89 13.35
N LYS A 426 -13.53 -12.45 13.23
CA LYS A 426 -14.40 -12.29 14.40
C LYS A 426 -14.71 -13.69 14.93
N CYS A 427 -14.25 -14.00 16.15
CA CYS A 427 -14.50 -15.32 16.74
C CYS A 427 -16.02 -15.59 16.75
N PRO A 428 -16.50 -16.67 16.10
CA PRO A 428 -17.94 -16.94 15.97
C PRO A 428 -18.58 -17.23 17.33
N THR A 429 -17.81 -17.77 18.27
CA THR A 429 -18.29 -18.12 19.62
C THR A 429 -18.54 -16.91 20.51
N CYS A 430 -17.64 -15.92 20.50
CA CYS A 430 -17.73 -14.75 21.39
C CYS A 430 -18.12 -13.48 20.64
N ASN A 431 -18.34 -13.58 19.33
CA ASN A 431 -18.53 -12.46 18.42
C ASN A 431 -17.48 -11.36 18.62
N GLY A 432 -16.22 -11.75 18.80
CA GLY A 432 -15.08 -10.84 18.99
C GLY A 432 -14.91 -10.25 20.40
N THR A 433 -15.74 -10.59 21.38
CA THR A 433 -15.62 -10.07 22.76
C THR A 433 -14.50 -10.72 23.58
N GLY A 434 -13.98 -11.87 23.13
CA GLY A 434 -13.02 -12.69 23.88
C GLY A 434 -13.62 -13.36 25.12
N LYS A 435 -14.93 -13.24 25.34
CA LYS A 435 -15.66 -13.79 26.48
C LYS A 435 -16.84 -14.63 25.99
N ILE A 436 -17.06 -15.78 26.59
CA ILE A 436 -18.26 -16.59 26.35
C ILE A 436 -19.17 -16.51 27.57
N THR A 437 -20.48 -16.72 27.39
CA THR A 437 -21.41 -16.89 28.49
C THR A 437 -20.93 -18.03 29.39
N ALA A 438 -21.09 -17.89 30.70
CA ALA A 438 -20.66 -18.92 31.65
C ALA A 438 -21.29 -20.27 31.29
N SER A 439 -20.48 -21.33 31.18
CA SER A 439 -20.94 -22.66 30.75
C SER A 439 -22.11 -23.20 31.57
N ILE A 440 -22.18 -22.83 32.84
CA ILE A 440 -23.30 -23.18 33.73
C ILE A 440 -24.63 -22.51 33.32
N ALA A 441 -24.58 -21.24 32.91
CA ALA A 441 -25.77 -20.51 32.49
C ALA A 441 -26.33 -21.03 31.16
N ILE A 442 -25.47 -21.54 30.26
CA ILE A 442 -25.90 -22.17 29.01
C ILE A 442 -26.68 -23.45 29.30
N ALA A 443 -26.23 -24.26 30.28
CA ALA A 443 -26.95 -25.46 30.65
C ALA A 443 -28.34 -25.15 31.22
N ASP A 444 -28.44 -24.13 32.08
CA ASP A 444 -29.71 -23.68 32.65
C ASP A 444 -30.63 -23.08 31.57
N GLN A 445 -30.06 -22.36 30.60
CA GLN A 445 -30.80 -21.79 29.46
C GLN A 445 -31.37 -22.88 28.55
N VAL A 446 -30.55 -23.86 28.16
CA VAL A 446 -31.00 -25.02 27.37
C VAL A 446 -32.11 -25.75 28.12
N GLU A 447 -31.97 -25.95 29.43
CA GLU A 447 -32.98 -26.61 30.25
C GLU A 447 -34.29 -25.81 30.28
N ALA A 448 -34.24 -24.49 30.50
CA ALA A 448 -35.42 -23.62 30.46
C ALA A 448 -36.13 -23.63 29.10
N GLU A 449 -35.37 -23.57 28.00
CA GLU A 449 -35.92 -23.57 26.64
C GLU A 449 -36.47 -24.94 26.24
N VAL A 450 -35.84 -26.03 26.69
CA VAL A 450 -36.39 -27.39 26.60
C VAL A 450 -37.75 -27.45 27.28
N MET A 451 -37.87 -26.96 28.52
CA MET A 451 -39.15 -27.00 29.25
C MET A 451 -40.23 -26.18 28.55
N TYR A 452 -39.89 -24.97 28.12
CA TYR A 452 -40.80 -24.10 27.36
C TYR A 452 -41.31 -24.78 26.07
N LEU A 453 -40.42 -25.41 25.30
CA LEU A 453 -40.79 -26.12 24.08
C LEU A 453 -41.64 -27.36 24.35
N LEU A 454 -41.35 -28.11 25.42
CA LEU A 454 -42.13 -29.28 25.82
C LEU A 454 -43.56 -28.94 26.24
N GLU A 455 -43.77 -27.77 26.85
CA GLU A 455 -45.07 -27.23 27.26
C GLU A 455 -45.87 -26.68 26.07
N LYS A 456 -45.25 -25.89 25.19
CA LYS A 456 -45.95 -25.27 24.05
C LYS A 456 -46.20 -26.22 22.89
N GLN A 457 -45.28 -27.14 22.59
CA GLN A 457 -45.43 -28.07 21.48
C GLN A 457 -46.11 -29.36 21.97
N ASN A 458 -47.44 -29.37 21.85
CA ASN A 458 -48.26 -30.49 22.24
C ASN A 458 -48.13 -31.65 21.22
N GLY A 459 -47.07 -32.45 21.34
CA GLY A 459 -46.95 -33.76 20.67
C GLY A 459 -45.87 -33.91 19.58
N GLN A 460 -45.07 -32.87 19.28
CA GLN A 460 -43.99 -32.99 18.30
C GLN A 460 -42.70 -33.54 18.91
N LYS A 461 -41.96 -34.35 18.15
CA LYS A 461 -40.67 -34.92 18.56
C LYS A 461 -39.59 -33.84 18.46
N LEU A 462 -39.09 -33.38 19.61
CA LEU A 462 -38.04 -32.39 19.71
C LEU A 462 -36.65 -33.03 19.60
N LYS A 463 -35.78 -32.43 18.79
CA LYS A 463 -34.35 -32.75 18.73
C LYS A 463 -33.52 -31.54 19.16
N LEU A 464 -32.40 -31.80 19.82
CA LEU A 464 -31.46 -30.79 20.32
C LEU A 464 -30.07 -31.09 19.77
N GLY A 465 -29.57 -30.22 18.89
CA GLY A 465 -28.19 -30.25 18.40
C GLY A 465 -27.32 -29.40 19.32
N VAL A 466 -26.24 -29.99 19.84
CA VAL A 466 -25.30 -29.34 20.76
C VAL A 466 -23.86 -29.72 20.43
N HIS A 467 -22.91 -28.88 20.81
CA HIS A 467 -21.49 -29.23 20.75
C HIS A 467 -21.18 -30.48 21.62
N PRO A 468 -20.23 -31.36 21.24
CA PRO A 468 -19.91 -32.60 21.97
C PRO A 468 -19.71 -32.47 23.50
N TYR A 469 -19.14 -31.35 23.97
CA TYR A 469 -18.99 -31.09 25.41
C TYR A 469 -20.34 -30.97 26.14
N LEU A 470 -21.32 -30.28 25.54
CA LEU A 470 -22.68 -30.15 26.08
C LEU A 470 -23.45 -31.46 25.96
N TYR A 471 -23.26 -32.21 24.86
CA TYR A 471 -23.85 -33.54 24.72
C TYR A 471 -23.45 -34.46 25.87
N SER A 472 -22.15 -34.54 26.16
CA SER A 472 -21.61 -35.32 27.28
C SER A 472 -22.21 -34.85 28.62
N TYR A 473 -22.35 -33.54 28.82
CA TYR A 473 -22.95 -32.97 30.02
C TYR A 473 -24.43 -33.39 30.23
N PHE A 474 -25.25 -33.38 29.17
CA PHE A 474 -26.68 -33.70 29.29
C PHE A 474 -26.99 -35.20 29.28
N THR A 475 -26.14 -36.01 28.65
CA THR A 475 -26.36 -37.46 28.47
C THR A 475 -25.55 -38.32 29.42
N GLY A 476 -24.48 -37.77 30.01
CA GLY A 476 -23.61 -38.46 30.97
C GLY A 476 -24.27 -38.70 32.33
N GLY A 477 -23.81 -39.76 33.01
CA GLY A 477 -24.26 -40.15 34.34
C GLY A 477 -25.61 -40.88 34.37
N PHE A 478 -25.97 -41.41 35.54
CA PHE A 478 -27.26 -42.08 35.78
C PHE A 478 -27.89 -41.60 37.11
N PRO A 479 -29.14 -41.07 37.10
CA PRO A 479 -29.90 -40.68 35.92
C PRO A 479 -29.31 -39.41 35.29
N SER A 480 -29.11 -39.42 33.97
CA SER A 480 -28.65 -38.23 33.22
C SER A 480 -29.69 -37.11 33.26
N ARG A 481 -29.28 -35.87 32.94
CA ARG A 481 -30.24 -34.73 32.86
C ARG A 481 -31.34 -34.99 31.84
N ARG A 482 -30.99 -35.56 30.69
CA ARG A 482 -31.96 -36.01 29.69
C ARG A 482 -32.98 -37.01 30.26
N MET A 483 -32.54 -37.94 31.11
CA MET A 483 -33.46 -38.87 31.79
C MET A 483 -34.37 -38.16 32.78
N LYS A 484 -33.86 -37.17 33.52
CA LYS A 484 -34.69 -36.34 34.41
C LYS A 484 -35.78 -35.60 33.63
N TRP A 485 -35.46 -35.03 32.47
CA TRP A 485 -36.45 -34.40 31.60
C TRP A 485 -37.53 -35.38 31.16
N PHE A 486 -37.14 -36.61 30.80
CA PHE A 486 -38.09 -37.66 30.46
C PHE A 486 -39.00 -38.04 31.64
N PHE A 487 -38.47 -38.20 32.85
CA PHE A 487 -39.28 -38.53 34.02
C PHE A 487 -40.25 -37.40 34.41
N SER A 488 -39.89 -36.14 34.20
CA SER A 488 -40.75 -34.99 34.52
C SER A 488 -41.86 -34.76 33.49
N HIS A 489 -41.60 -35.00 32.21
CA HIS A 489 -42.51 -34.61 31.12
C HIS A 489 -43.02 -35.78 30.25
N PHE A 490 -42.59 -37.01 30.52
CA PHE A 490 -42.90 -38.22 29.76
C PHE A 490 -42.62 -38.10 28.24
N LYS A 491 -41.72 -37.20 27.85
CA LYS A 491 -41.30 -36.95 26.45
C LYS A 491 -39.79 -37.14 26.32
N TRP A 492 -39.36 -37.96 25.36
CA TRP A 492 -37.94 -38.22 25.13
C TRP A 492 -37.37 -37.24 24.09
N ILE A 493 -36.37 -36.45 24.49
CA ILE A 493 -35.69 -35.50 23.62
C ILE A 493 -34.46 -36.16 22.99
N LYS A 494 -34.40 -36.17 21.66
CA LYS A 494 -33.20 -36.66 20.95
C LYS A 494 -32.13 -35.57 20.97
N ILE A 495 -31.11 -35.74 21.80
CA ILE A 495 -29.91 -34.91 21.77
C ILE A 495 -28.92 -35.54 20.79
N PHE A 496 -28.25 -34.75 19.96
CA PHE A 496 -27.19 -35.21 19.06
C PHE A 496 -26.00 -34.24 19.05
N GLU A 497 -24.84 -34.77 18.70
CA GLU A 497 -23.58 -34.03 18.62
C GLU A 497 -23.45 -33.32 17.27
N ASP A 498 -23.11 -32.04 17.30
CA ASP A 498 -22.74 -31.27 16.12
C ASP A 498 -21.48 -30.45 16.44
N SER A 499 -20.34 -30.88 15.90
CA SER A 499 -19.04 -30.22 16.10
C SER A 499 -18.88 -28.92 15.30
N SER A 500 -19.83 -28.60 14.42
CA SER A 500 -19.85 -27.32 13.70
C SER A 500 -20.42 -26.17 14.55
N LEU A 501 -21.20 -26.50 15.59
CA LEU A 501 -21.73 -25.53 16.56
C LEU A 501 -20.61 -24.98 17.45
N ALA A 502 -20.69 -23.68 17.78
CA ALA A 502 -19.79 -23.10 18.77
C ALA A 502 -19.98 -23.74 20.17
N LEU A 503 -18.99 -23.59 21.06
CA LEU A 503 -19.01 -24.18 22.42
C LEU A 503 -20.29 -23.87 23.23
N SER A 504 -20.86 -22.69 23.03
CA SER A 504 -22.05 -22.19 23.71
C SER A 504 -23.31 -22.21 22.83
N GLU A 505 -23.18 -22.65 21.59
CA GLU A 505 -24.26 -22.67 20.61
C GLU A 505 -25.02 -24.00 20.69
N TYR A 506 -26.33 -23.92 20.56
CA TYR A 506 -27.21 -25.07 20.48
C TYR A 506 -28.43 -24.72 19.64
N LYS A 507 -29.04 -25.74 19.03
CA LYS A 507 -30.17 -25.57 18.13
C LYS A 507 -31.24 -26.60 18.40
N PHE A 508 -32.49 -26.16 18.34
CA PHE A 508 -33.64 -27.05 18.40
C PHE A 508 -34.15 -27.37 17.00
N PHE A 509 -34.56 -28.61 16.80
CA PHE A 509 -35.13 -29.07 15.55
C PHE A 509 -36.44 -29.81 15.81
N ASP A 510 -37.36 -29.70 14.87
CA ASP A 510 -38.60 -30.44 14.89
C ASP A 510 -38.42 -31.88 14.32
N HIS A 511 -39.53 -32.58 14.13
CA HIS A 511 -39.53 -33.92 13.55
C HIS A 511 -39.11 -33.99 12.08
N HIS A 512 -39.21 -32.89 11.31
CA HIS A 512 -38.79 -32.77 9.91
C HIS A 512 -37.35 -32.28 9.75
N ASP A 513 -36.59 -32.13 10.85
CA ASP A 513 -35.24 -31.56 10.86
C ASP A 513 -35.20 -30.07 10.46
N GLU A 514 -36.31 -29.35 10.64
CA GLU A 514 -36.35 -27.89 10.49
C GLU A 514 -35.95 -27.21 11.80
N GLU A 515 -35.09 -26.18 11.71
CA GLU A 515 -34.61 -25.41 12.86
C GLU A 515 -35.73 -24.59 13.49
N ILE A 516 -35.97 -24.80 14.79
CA ILE A 516 -36.95 -24.07 15.59
C ILE A 516 -36.30 -22.78 16.08
N SER A 517 -36.72 -21.64 15.53
CA SER A 517 -36.27 -20.33 16.00
C SER A 517 -37.00 -19.93 17.28
N LEU A 518 -36.25 -19.86 18.38
CA LEU A 518 -36.69 -19.28 19.64
C LEU A 518 -36.45 -17.76 19.59
N LYS A 519 -37.52 -16.99 19.37
CA LYS A 519 -37.51 -15.52 19.51
C LYS A 519 -37.92 -15.09 20.90
#